data_AF-A0A3M1LR72-F1
#
_entry.id   AF-A0A3M1LR72-F1
#
_cell.length_a   1.000
_cell.length_b   1.000
_cell.length_c   1.000
_cell.angle_alpha   90.00
_cell.angle_beta   90.00
_cell.angle_gamma   90.00
#
_symmetry.space_group_name_H-M   'P 1'
#
loop_
_entity.id
_entity.type
_entity.pdbx_description
1 polymer ?
#
loop_
_entity_poly.entity_id
_entity_poly.type
_entity_poly.pdbx_seq_one_letter_code
_entity_poly.pdbx_strand_id
1 'polypeptide(L)'
;MEMLHARVRKMGRRFDRLSVAERHELRKDIKRLRYAAECFAPLCRDKPARRFLKSLKALQDGFGALNDAAMAEAVLLAPDAPWHEDPAASRAAGFVLGRLSASLAPEQAAFVELWQRFRSLSPCWR
;
A
#
# COMPACT_ATOMS: atom_id res chain seq x y z
N MET A 1 19.69 -4.38 1.76
CA MET A 1 18.76 -3.86 2.79
C MET A 1 18.73 -2.34 2.85
N GLU A 2 19.88 -1.67 2.99
CA GLU A 2 19.93 -0.21 3.14
C GLU A 2 19.50 0.57 1.89
N MET A 3 19.90 0.13 0.69
CA MET A 3 19.43 0.71 -0.57
C MET A 3 17.91 0.55 -0.77
N LEU A 4 17.36 -0.61 -0.41
CA LEU A 4 15.92 -0.89 -0.50
C LEU A 4 15.13 -0.02 0.49
N HIS A 5 15.62 0.11 1.73
CA HIS A 5 15.07 1.01 2.74
C HIS A 5 15.12 2.48 2.29
N ALA A 6 16.23 2.93 1.69
CA ALA A 6 16.36 4.27 1.15
C ALA A 6 15.40 4.53 -0.02
N ARG A 7 15.24 3.55 -0.92
CA ARG A 7 14.29 3.62 -2.04
C ARG A 7 12.85 3.73 -1.55
N VAL A 8 12.44 2.85 -0.63
CA VAL A 8 11.12 2.89 0.01
C VAL A 8 10.90 4.28 0.63
N ARG A 9 11.81 4.75 1.51
CA ARG A 9 11.71 6.09 2.13
C ARG A 9 11.62 7.23 1.10
N LYS A 10 12.33 7.14 -0.03
CA LYS A 10 12.31 8.16 -1.09
C LYS A 10 10.99 8.17 -1.86
N MET A 11 10.45 7.00 -2.19
CA MET A 11 9.24 6.90 -2.99
C MET A 11 8.00 7.36 -2.21
N GLY A 12 7.81 6.92 -0.97
CA GLY A 12 6.61 7.35 -0.24
C GLY A 12 6.64 8.81 0.24
N ARG A 13 7.77 9.53 0.11
CA ARG A 13 7.79 11.01 0.27
C ARG A 13 6.96 11.75 -0.77
N ARG A 14 6.68 11.10 -1.90
CA ARG A 14 5.89 11.65 -3.01
C ARG A 14 4.70 10.74 -3.31
N PHE A 15 4.20 10.02 -2.30
CA PHE A 15 3.16 9.01 -2.45
C PHE A 15 1.90 9.56 -3.13
N ASP A 16 1.51 10.78 -2.74
CA ASP A 16 0.46 11.59 -3.34
C ASP A 16 0.62 11.79 -4.86
N ARG A 17 1.86 11.83 -5.34
CA ARG A 17 2.20 12.06 -6.75
C ARG A 17 2.54 10.78 -7.53
N LEU A 18 2.52 9.61 -6.88
CA LEU A 18 2.82 8.35 -7.56
C LEU A 18 1.62 7.91 -8.42
N SER A 19 1.90 7.56 -9.66
CA SER A 19 0.97 6.83 -10.53
C SER A 19 0.61 5.46 -9.94
N VAL A 20 -0.46 4.84 -10.43
CA VAL A 20 -0.88 3.48 -10.01
C VAL A 20 0.27 2.47 -10.17
N ALA A 21 0.99 2.51 -11.29
CA ALA A 21 2.14 1.63 -11.55
C ALA A 21 3.27 1.86 -10.54
N GLU A 22 3.59 3.12 -10.21
CA GLU A 22 4.63 3.43 -9.21
C GLU A 22 4.21 3.04 -7.79
N ARG A 23 2.93 3.18 -7.44
CA ARG A 23 2.37 2.69 -6.17
C ARG A 23 2.51 1.17 -6.08
N HIS A 24 2.26 0.46 -7.18
CA HIS A 24 2.41 -0.98 -7.28
C HIS A 24 3.88 -1.43 -7.08
N GLU A 25 4.83 -0.75 -7.71
CA GLU A 25 6.26 -1.01 -7.48
C GLU A 25 6.70 -0.71 -6.04
N LEU A 26 6.20 0.37 -5.44
CA LEU A 26 6.47 0.68 -4.02
C LEU A 26 5.96 -0.43 -3.09
N ARG A 27 4.78 -0.99 -3.37
CA ARG A 27 4.24 -2.14 -2.62
C ARG A 27 5.14 -3.36 -2.71
N LYS A 28 5.67 -3.68 -3.90
CA LYS A 28 6.64 -4.79 -4.08
C LYS A 28 7.89 -4.55 -3.24
N ASP A 29 8.43 -3.34 -3.25
CA ASP A 29 9.63 -2.99 -2.49
C ASP A 29 9.40 -3.04 -0.97
N ILE A 30 8.24 -2.60 -0.47
CA ILE A 30 7.87 -2.76 0.94
C ILE A 30 7.77 -4.24 1.32
N LYS A 31 7.21 -5.08 0.44
CA LYS A 31 7.14 -6.54 0.64
C LYS A 31 8.53 -7.17 0.73
N ARG A 32 9.43 -6.81 -0.18
CA ARG A 32 10.83 -7.23 -0.10
C ARG A 32 11.49 -6.75 1.19
N LEU A 33 11.23 -5.50 1.62
CA LEU A 33 11.80 -4.94 2.83
C LEU A 33 11.29 -5.64 4.09
N ARG A 34 10.01 -6.03 4.15
CA ARG A 34 9.47 -6.84 5.25
C ARG A 34 10.12 -8.20 5.32
N TYR A 35 10.20 -8.92 4.21
CA TYR A 35 10.83 -10.24 4.23
C TYR A 35 12.30 -10.18 4.64
N ALA A 36 13.03 -9.19 4.14
CA ALA A 36 14.38 -8.97 4.60
C ALA A 36 14.41 -8.64 6.10
N ALA A 37 13.58 -7.71 6.59
CA ALA A 37 13.50 -7.39 8.01
C ALA A 37 13.13 -8.59 8.89
N GLU A 38 12.29 -9.51 8.42
CA GLU A 38 11.94 -10.75 9.12
C GLU A 38 13.13 -11.70 9.23
N CYS A 39 13.90 -11.87 8.14
CA CYS A 39 15.11 -12.70 8.15
C CYS A 39 16.18 -12.16 9.12
N PHE A 40 16.32 -10.84 9.22
CA PHE A 40 17.31 -10.21 10.10
C PHE A 40 16.78 -9.92 11.51
N ALA A 41 15.49 -10.13 11.78
CA ALA A 41 14.89 -9.88 13.10
C ALA A 41 15.59 -10.61 14.26
N PRO A 42 16.05 -11.87 14.12
CA PRO A 42 16.79 -12.56 15.18
C PRO A 42 18.13 -11.92 15.54
N LEU A 43 18.72 -11.13 14.62
CA LEU A 43 20.01 -10.44 14.82
C LEU A 43 19.85 -9.05 15.47
N CYS A 44 18.60 -8.61 15.65
CA CYS A 44 18.27 -7.30 16.16
C CYS A 44 17.82 -7.35 17.63
N ARG A 45 17.91 -6.21 18.33
CA ARG A 45 17.21 -6.04 19.61
C ARG A 45 15.69 -6.24 19.40
N ASP A 46 15.11 -7.05 20.27
CA ASP A 46 13.78 -7.64 20.11
C ASP A 46 12.65 -6.57 20.06
N LYS A 47 12.78 -5.48 20.83
CA LYS A 47 11.82 -4.35 20.83
C LYS A 47 11.88 -3.50 19.53
N PRO A 48 13.04 -2.96 19.09
CA PRO A 48 13.15 -2.24 17.82
C PRO A 48 12.70 -3.05 16.60
N ALA A 49 13.10 -4.32 16.50
CA ALA A 49 12.72 -5.20 15.40
C ALA A 49 11.20 -5.36 15.30
N ARG A 50 10.54 -5.67 16.43
CA ARG A 50 9.07 -5.78 16.48
C ARG A 50 8.35 -4.49 16.08
N ARG A 51 8.83 -3.32 16.54
CA ARG A 51 8.24 -2.03 16.16
C ARG A 51 8.36 -1.77 14.66
N PHE A 52 9.54 -2.05 14.09
CA PHE A 52 9.81 -1.86 12.68
C PHE A 52 8.95 -2.79 11.80
N LEU A 53 8.88 -4.09 12.15
CA LEU A 53 8.04 -5.07 11.45
C LEU A 53 6.55 -4.74 11.55
N LYS A 54 6.07 -4.34 12.73
CA LYS A 54 4.68 -3.89 12.91
C LYS A 54 4.35 -2.70 12.01
N SER A 55 5.26 -1.75 11.90
CA SER A 55 5.07 -0.58 11.02
C SER A 55 5.08 -0.96 9.53
N LEU A 56 5.94 -1.88 9.12
CA LEU A 56 5.94 -2.40 7.74
C LEU A 56 4.66 -3.14 7.41
N LYS A 57 4.14 -3.95 8.34
CA LYS A 57 2.85 -4.63 8.16
C LYS A 57 1.72 -3.63 7.99
N ALA A 58 1.63 -2.62 8.87
CA ALA A 58 0.62 -1.58 8.74
C ALA A 58 0.72 -0.81 7.41
N LEU A 59 1.94 -0.52 6.95
CA LEU A 59 2.14 0.05 5.62
C LEU A 59 1.62 -0.86 4.50
N GLN A 60 1.91 -2.16 4.55
CA GLN A 60 1.39 -3.10 3.57
C GLN A 60 -0.13 -3.16 3.56
N ASP A 61 -0.76 -3.16 4.73
CA ASP A 61 -2.22 -3.20 4.86
C ASP A 61 -2.85 -1.94 4.25
N GLY A 62 -2.26 -0.76 4.50
CA GLY A 62 -2.70 0.50 3.86
C GLY A 62 -2.49 0.53 2.34
N PHE A 63 -1.37 0.00 1.84
CA PHE A 63 -1.18 -0.23 0.39
C PHE A 63 -2.12 -1.29 -0.18
N GLY A 64 -2.63 -2.19 0.67
CA GLY A 64 -3.71 -3.13 0.42
C GLY A 64 -4.91 -2.43 -0.17
N ALA A 65 -5.57 -1.66 0.70
CA ALA A 65 -6.84 -1.00 0.41
C ALA A 65 -6.77 -0.06 -0.80
N LEU A 66 -5.75 0.82 -0.86
CA LEU A 66 -5.59 1.76 -1.98
C LEU A 66 -5.37 1.08 -3.34
N ASN A 67 -4.69 -0.07 -3.35
CA ASN A 67 -4.50 -0.85 -4.57
C ASN A 67 -5.77 -1.62 -4.94
N ASP A 68 -6.48 -2.17 -3.95
CA ASP A 68 -7.70 -2.91 -4.19
C ASP A 68 -8.78 -2.01 -4.79
N ALA A 69 -8.88 -0.75 -4.34
CA ALA A 69 -9.73 0.26 -4.96
C ALA A 69 -9.33 0.55 -6.41
N ALA A 70 -8.04 0.76 -6.70
CA ALA A 70 -7.56 1.00 -8.07
C ALA A 70 -7.76 -0.22 -8.98
N MET A 71 -7.60 -1.43 -8.45
CA MET A 71 -7.84 -2.67 -9.19
C MET A 71 -9.33 -2.88 -9.47
N ALA A 72 -10.18 -2.66 -8.47
CA ALA A 72 -11.62 -2.71 -8.64
C ALA A 72 -12.10 -1.69 -9.68
N GLU A 73 -11.53 -0.47 -9.68
CA GLU A 73 -11.79 0.52 -10.72
C GLU A 73 -11.39 0.02 -12.11
N ALA A 74 -10.16 -0.47 -12.26
CA ALA A 74 -9.66 -1.00 -13.54
C ALA A 74 -10.49 -2.19 -14.06
N VAL A 75 -10.90 -3.10 -13.16
CA VAL A 75 -11.75 -4.23 -13.51
C VAL A 75 -13.13 -3.73 -13.89
N LEU A 76 -13.83 -3.00 -13.01
CA LEU A 76 -15.22 -2.57 -13.19
C LEU A 76 -15.44 -1.64 -14.39
N LEU A 77 -14.42 -0.88 -14.77
CA LEU A 77 -14.45 0.01 -15.94
C LEU A 77 -13.85 -0.60 -17.21
N ALA A 78 -13.46 -1.89 -17.19
CA ALA A 78 -12.91 -2.55 -18.37
C ALA A 78 -13.91 -2.47 -19.55
N PRO A 79 -13.48 -2.15 -20.78
CA PRO A 79 -14.39 -1.99 -21.92
C PRO A 79 -15.16 -3.27 -22.28
N ASP A 80 -14.55 -4.42 -22.06
CA ASP A 80 -15.06 -5.76 -22.33
C ASP A 80 -15.73 -6.41 -21.11
N ALA A 81 -16.01 -5.62 -20.07
CA ALA A 81 -16.61 -6.12 -18.86
C ALA A 81 -18.04 -6.66 -19.09
N PRO A 82 -18.34 -7.89 -18.63
CA PRO A 82 -19.61 -8.56 -18.90
C PRO A 82 -20.82 -7.89 -18.23
N TRP A 83 -20.63 -7.09 -17.18
CA TRP A 83 -21.71 -6.37 -16.50
C TRP A 83 -22.23 -5.15 -17.27
N HIS A 84 -21.59 -4.74 -18.38
CA HIS A 84 -22.11 -3.66 -19.23
C HIS A 84 -23.39 -4.06 -19.97
N GLU A 85 -23.59 -5.35 -20.22
CA GLU A 85 -24.77 -5.86 -20.95
C GLU A 85 -26.01 -6.04 -20.06
N ASP A 86 -25.84 -6.08 -18.73
CA ASP A 86 -26.93 -6.19 -17.76
C ASP A 86 -27.11 -4.87 -16.98
N PRO A 87 -28.26 -4.16 -17.12
CA PRO A 87 -28.54 -2.93 -16.39
C PRO A 87 -28.45 -3.06 -14.86
N ALA A 88 -28.81 -4.21 -14.29
CA ALA A 88 -28.71 -4.44 -12.86
C ALA A 88 -27.25 -4.58 -12.42
N ALA A 89 -26.45 -5.34 -13.17
CA ALA A 89 -25.03 -5.51 -12.92
C ALA A 89 -24.24 -4.19 -13.10
N SER A 90 -24.56 -3.41 -14.14
CA SER A 90 -24.01 -2.06 -14.36
C SER A 90 -24.27 -1.11 -13.19
N ARG A 91 -25.50 -1.11 -12.65
CA ARG A 91 -25.82 -0.32 -11.44
C ARG A 91 -25.05 -0.79 -10.22
N ALA A 92 -24.89 -2.10 -10.03
CA ALA A 92 -24.11 -2.65 -8.94
C ALA A 92 -22.61 -2.27 -9.05
N ALA A 93 -22.03 -2.33 -10.25
CA ALA A 93 -20.67 -1.87 -10.53
C ALA A 93 -20.50 -0.38 -10.19
N GLY A 94 -21.43 0.47 -10.62
CA GLY A 94 -21.45 1.90 -10.29
C GLY A 94 -21.54 2.16 -8.78
N PHE A 95 -22.37 1.40 -8.06
CA PHE A 95 -22.47 1.51 -6.59
C PHE A 95 -21.15 1.15 -5.89
N VAL A 96 -20.50 0.06 -6.31
CA VAL A 96 -19.21 -0.37 -5.76
C VAL A 96 -18.13 0.69 -6.04
N LEU A 97 -18.04 1.21 -7.26
CA LEU A 97 -17.13 2.29 -7.63
C LEU A 97 -17.35 3.53 -6.77
N GLY A 98 -18.60 3.96 -6.61
CA GLY A 98 -18.94 5.11 -5.77
C GLY A 98 -18.51 4.94 -4.32
N ARG A 99 -18.74 3.75 -3.74
CA ARG A 99 -18.33 3.43 -2.37
C ARG A 99 -16.80 3.42 -2.20
N LEU A 100 -16.08 2.84 -3.16
CA LEU A 100 -14.62 2.81 -3.15
C LEU A 100 -14.04 4.23 -3.24
N SER A 101 -14.55 5.03 -4.18
CA SER A 101 -14.15 6.44 -4.33
C SER A 101 -14.37 7.27 -3.07
N ALA A 102 -15.48 7.06 -2.35
CA ALA A 102 -15.75 7.74 -1.09
C ALA A 102 -14.78 7.32 0.04
N SER A 103 -14.23 6.11 -0.02
CA SER A 103 -13.34 5.55 0.99
C SER A 103 -11.85 5.87 0.73
N LEU A 104 -11.49 6.28 -0.49
CA LEU A 104 -10.11 6.57 -0.88
C LEU A 104 -9.47 7.71 -0.09
N ALA A 105 -10.17 8.84 0.08
CA ALA A 105 -9.61 10.01 0.76
C ALA A 105 -9.19 9.74 2.22
N PRO A 106 -10.04 9.15 3.09
CA PRO A 106 -9.64 8.82 4.45
C PRO A 106 -8.54 7.74 4.50
N GLU A 107 -8.58 6.74 3.62
CA GLU A 107 -7.51 5.73 3.53
C GLU A 107 -6.16 6.33 3.11
N GLN A 108 -6.17 7.26 2.16
CA GLN A 108 -4.98 7.97 1.69
C GLN A 108 -4.39 8.81 2.84
N ALA A 109 -5.23 9.50 3.63
CA ALA A 109 -4.78 10.26 4.79
C ALA A 109 -4.17 9.36 5.88
N ALA A 110 -4.86 8.27 6.25
CA ALA A 110 -4.37 7.29 7.20
C ALA A 110 -3.04 6.65 6.74
N PHE A 111 -2.91 6.39 5.44
CA PHE A 111 -1.68 5.89 4.86
C PHE A 111 -0.52 6.89 5.02
N VAL A 112 -0.74 8.19 4.80
CA VAL A 112 0.28 9.22 4.99
C VAL A 112 0.77 9.26 6.44
N GLU A 113 -0.13 9.12 7.42
CA GLU A 113 0.26 9.05 8.84
C GLU A 113 1.12 7.81 9.15
N LEU A 114 0.69 6.63 8.69
CA LEU A 114 1.45 5.38 8.81
C LEU A 114 2.85 5.52 8.19
N TRP A 115 2.94 6.22 7.06
CA TRP A 115 4.18 6.51 6.38
C TRP A 115 5.12 7.41 7.18
N GLN A 116 4.62 8.50 7.75
CA GLN A 116 5.44 9.39 8.59
C GLN A 116 5.98 8.65 9.81
N ARG A 117 5.14 7.80 10.43
CA ARG A 117 5.54 6.96 11.55
C ARG A 117 6.62 5.95 11.16
N PHE A 118 6.49 5.30 10.01
CA PHE A 118 7.52 4.39 9.52
C PHE A 118 8.85 5.11 9.28
N ARG A 119 8.83 6.32 8.71
CA ARG A 119 10.03 7.10 8.39
C ARG A 119 10.84 7.56 9.60
N SER A 120 10.20 7.67 10.76
CA SER A 120 10.86 8.04 12.02
C SER A 120 11.48 6.85 12.74
N LEU A 121 11.13 5.62 12.35
CA LEU A 121 11.75 4.42 12.89
C LEU A 121 13.14 4.22 12.27
N SER A 122 14.11 3.92 13.13
CA SER A 122 15.41 3.44 12.68
C SER A 122 15.33 1.94 12.40
N PRO A 123 15.92 1.46 11.29
CA PRO A 123 16.04 0.02 11.05
C PRO A 123 16.85 -0.61 12.18
N CYS A 124 16.52 -1.85 12.54
CA CYS A 124 17.16 -2.53 13.66
C CYS A 124 18.54 -3.12 13.32
N TRP A 125 18.90 -3.15 12.03
CA TRP A 125 20.12 -3.75 11.47
C TRP A 125 21.22 -2.69 11.18
N ARG A 126 21.29 -1.65 12.00
CA ARG A 126 22.42 -0.71 12.02
C ARG A 126 23.41 -1.08 13.10
#